data_AF-A0A2V6VBM3-F1
#
_entry.id   AF-A0A2V6VBM3-F1
#
_cell.length_a   1.000
_cell.length_b   1.000
_cell.length_c   1.000
_cell.angle_alpha   90.00
_cell.angle_beta   90.00
_cell.angle_gamma   90.00
#
_symmetry.space_group_name_H-M   'P 1'
#
loop_
_entity.id
_entity.type
_entity.pdbx_description
1 polymer ?
#
loop_
_entity_poly.entity_id
_entity_poly.type
_entity_poly.pdbx_seq_one_letter_code
_entity_poly.pdbx_strand_id
1 'polypeptide(L)'
;MAHYLTDAELERTAPAEVASFKGPVPTQIVSNGEFNPPPQTQEQRRVESRVDALAGDLAPRHGLSRRQFLASSAGMAAAFLAMNDVFGPIFDVQRAEAATPGLADARAQALAGQLIVDAQTHFVRDDFKQEGLLDLAKYAKQHWNRGLWGESTLARYKFENYVKEIFVDSDTKVALLSGAPFDDPTWNLLTNDQIATARAAINQIAGSRRLLGHAVFTPKKAGWLDEVDRAIATLKPDSWKGYTIGDPLFPSKQGSYWWLDDEKLMYPFYEKIVKAGITTVCIHKGLLPADYEKSWPGVWEYATVRDVGKAAKDWPQINFVMYHAALRAFLETPSAALNEFEQTGRIKWATDLAEIPSKLGVKNVYAEVGTAFANSAVADPRFAAAFVGTLVRGLGAEHVLWGTDSLWYGSPQWQIEALRRLEIPEEMQRKHGFAPLGPADGIVKSAIFGGNAARLYGLHVKAVLGEIGNDQVAAIKAQY
;
A
#
# COMPACT_ATOMS: atom_id res chain seq x y z
N MET A 1 -5.99 -12.06 -26.49
CA MET A 1 -6.15 -11.53 -25.13
C MET A 1 -4.98 -10.59 -24.90
N ALA A 2 -5.22 -9.44 -24.29
CA ALA A 2 -4.16 -8.49 -23.97
C ALA A 2 -3.71 -8.77 -22.53
N HIS A 3 -2.83 -9.76 -22.38
CA HIS A 3 -2.07 -9.99 -21.16
C HIS A 3 -0.72 -9.28 -21.29
N TYR A 4 -0.26 -8.65 -20.20
CA TYR A 4 0.95 -7.82 -20.16
C TYR A 4 2.23 -8.62 -20.43
N LEU A 5 2.13 -9.94 -20.25
CA LEU A 5 3.20 -10.91 -20.42
C LEU A 5 3.04 -11.55 -21.79
N THR A 6 4.09 -11.56 -22.60
CA THR A 6 4.16 -12.43 -23.77
C THR A 6 3.93 -13.89 -23.36
N ASP A 7 3.49 -14.74 -24.28
CA ASP A 7 3.32 -16.17 -23.99
C ASP A 7 4.62 -16.80 -23.43
N ALA A 8 5.78 -16.30 -23.86
CA ALA A 8 7.09 -16.70 -23.35
C ALA A 8 7.42 -16.16 -21.93
N GLU A 9 6.79 -15.08 -21.49
CA GLU A 9 6.88 -14.56 -20.11
C GLU A 9 5.94 -15.32 -19.18
N LEU A 10 4.75 -15.69 -19.65
CA LEU A 10 3.84 -16.57 -18.92
C LEU A 10 4.46 -17.94 -18.64
N GLU A 11 5.19 -18.52 -19.60
CA GLU A 11 5.91 -19.78 -19.39
C GLU A 11 6.99 -19.72 -18.28
N ARG A 12 7.46 -18.52 -17.93
CA ARG A 12 8.52 -18.29 -16.93
C ARG A 12 8.00 -17.89 -15.54
N THR A 13 6.69 -17.76 -15.38
CA THR A 13 6.06 -17.36 -14.10
C THR A 13 5.17 -18.48 -13.58
N ALA A 14 4.95 -18.51 -12.26
CA ALA A 14 4.05 -19.47 -11.63
C ALA A 14 2.97 -18.73 -10.82
N PRO A 15 1.71 -19.20 -10.80
CA PRO A 15 0.63 -18.60 -10.03
C PRO A 15 0.92 -18.56 -8.54
N ALA A 16 0.66 -17.42 -7.90
CA ALA A 16 0.92 -17.23 -6.48
C ALA A 16 0.08 -18.16 -5.60
N GLU A 17 -1.14 -18.52 -6.02
CA GLU A 17 -2.01 -19.43 -5.27
C GLU A 17 -1.45 -20.86 -5.19
N VAL A 18 -0.45 -21.20 -6.02
CA VAL A 18 0.13 -22.54 -6.16
C VAL A 18 1.61 -22.56 -5.79
N ALA A 19 2.38 -21.55 -6.23
CA ALA A 19 3.82 -21.47 -6.00
C ALA A 19 4.17 -20.76 -4.68
N SER A 20 3.28 -19.92 -4.14
CA SER A 20 3.59 -19.21 -2.90
C SER A 20 3.54 -20.15 -1.70
N PHE A 21 4.58 -20.06 -0.88
CA PHE A 21 4.60 -20.66 0.44
C PHE A 21 3.40 -20.20 1.27
N LYS A 22 2.70 -21.17 1.87
CA LYS A 22 1.51 -20.93 2.70
C LYS A 22 1.93 -20.51 4.11
N GLY A 23 2.54 -19.32 4.20
CA GLY A 23 2.97 -18.68 5.43
C GLY A 23 2.11 -17.47 5.79
N PRO A 24 2.27 -16.94 7.02
CA PRO A 24 1.57 -15.74 7.48
C PRO A 24 2.10 -14.44 6.86
N VAL A 25 3.30 -14.47 6.26
CA VAL A 25 3.92 -13.33 5.56
C VAL A 25 4.31 -13.80 4.16
N PRO A 26 4.04 -13.01 3.10
CA PRO A 26 4.55 -13.31 1.77
C PRO A 26 6.09 -13.33 1.77
N THR A 27 6.66 -14.26 1.02
CA THR A 27 8.11 -14.47 0.86
C THR A 27 8.58 -14.22 -0.57
N GLN A 28 7.69 -13.73 -1.43
CA GLN A 28 7.97 -13.40 -2.81
C GLN A 28 7.03 -12.26 -3.24
N ILE A 29 7.52 -11.41 -4.13
CA ILE A 29 6.69 -10.41 -4.81
C ILE A 29 5.72 -11.13 -5.74
N VAL A 30 4.42 -10.87 -5.57
CA VAL A 30 3.34 -11.45 -6.39
C VAL A 30 2.83 -10.41 -7.38
N SER A 31 2.64 -10.83 -8.63
CA SER A 31 2.04 -9.97 -9.66
C SER A 31 0.53 -9.94 -9.57
N ASN A 32 -0.03 -8.74 -9.73
CA ASN A 32 -1.46 -8.47 -9.88
C ASN A 32 -1.92 -8.52 -11.36
N GLY A 33 -1.05 -8.95 -12.28
CA GLY A 33 -1.30 -9.00 -13.73
C GLY A 33 -0.76 -7.80 -14.52
N GLU A 34 -0.18 -6.81 -13.84
CA GLU A 34 0.31 -5.58 -14.45
C GLU A 34 1.81 -5.66 -14.82
N PHE A 35 2.49 -6.76 -14.48
CA PHE A 35 3.95 -6.91 -14.60
C PHE A 35 4.46 -8.35 -14.46
N ASN A 36 5.75 -8.57 -14.80
CA ASN A 36 6.50 -9.79 -14.47
C ASN A 36 7.07 -9.70 -13.06
N PRO A 37 6.68 -10.57 -12.10
CA PRO A 37 7.33 -10.57 -10.80
C PRO A 37 8.78 -11.07 -10.92
N PRO A 38 9.72 -10.56 -10.13
CA PRO A 38 11.09 -11.06 -10.14
C PRO A 38 11.11 -12.51 -9.59
N PRO A 39 12.06 -13.34 -10.05
CA PRO A 39 12.24 -14.67 -9.47
C PRO A 39 12.52 -14.57 -7.96
N GLN A 40 12.00 -15.53 -7.21
CA GLN A 40 12.31 -15.63 -5.79
C GLN A 40 13.82 -15.74 -5.55
N THR A 41 14.34 -14.93 -4.63
CA THR A 41 15.77 -14.90 -4.28
C THR A 41 16.17 -16.11 -3.44
N GLN A 42 17.48 -16.33 -3.28
CA GLN A 42 17.99 -17.40 -2.42
C GLN A 42 17.66 -17.14 -0.95
N GLU A 43 17.71 -15.88 -0.53
CA GLU A 43 17.34 -15.39 0.81
C GLU A 43 15.87 -15.68 1.09
N GLN A 44 14.98 -15.34 0.16
CA GLN A 44 13.54 -15.61 0.27
C GLN A 44 13.24 -17.11 0.41
N ARG A 45 13.88 -17.97 -0.38
CA ARG A 45 13.80 -19.44 -0.21
C ARG A 45 14.29 -19.91 1.16
N ARG A 46 15.36 -19.29 1.67
CA ARG A 46 15.88 -19.59 3.01
C ARG A 46 14.88 -19.19 4.10
N VAL A 47 14.17 -18.07 3.94
CA VAL A 47 13.10 -17.67 4.87
C VAL A 47 12.01 -18.73 4.88
N GLU A 48 11.51 -19.18 3.74
CA GLU A 48 10.46 -20.22 3.68
C GLU A 48 10.88 -21.50 4.39
N SER A 49 12.08 -22.01 4.07
CA SER A 49 12.63 -23.20 4.74
C SER A 49 12.74 -23.00 6.25
N ARG A 50 13.07 -21.77 6.69
CA ARG A 50 13.19 -21.44 8.10
C ARG A 50 11.83 -21.32 8.80
N VAL A 51 10.83 -20.73 8.16
CA VAL A 51 9.44 -20.71 8.66
C VAL A 51 8.92 -22.14 8.81
N ASP A 52 9.15 -22.98 7.81
CA ASP A 52 8.75 -24.39 7.84
C ASP A 52 9.41 -25.10 9.05
N ALA A 53 10.73 -24.95 9.21
CA ALA A 53 11.46 -25.53 10.35
C ALA A 53 10.94 -25.04 11.71
N LEU A 54 10.69 -23.73 11.85
CA LEU A 54 10.14 -23.14 13.08
C LEU A 54 8.73 -23.66 13.36
N ALA A 55 7.87 -23.78 12.35
CA ALA A 55 6.54 -24.35 12.51
C ALA A 55 6.60 -25.83 12.94
N GLY A 56 7.59 -26.59 12.46
CA GLY A 56 7.82 -27.97 12.89
C GLY A 56 8.23 -28.10 14.36
N ASP A 57 9.10 -27.21 14.85
CA ASP A 57 9.58 -27.19 16.24
C ASP A 57 8.55 -26.61 17.22
N LEU A 58 7.83 -25.55 16.81
CA LEU A 58 7.02 -24.75 17.73
C LEU A 58 5.55 -25.17 17.76
N ALA A 59 4.95 -25.64 16.66
CA ALA A 59 3.52 -26.01 16.63
C ALA A 59 3.13 -27.04 17.71
N PRO A 60 3.94 -28.08 18.02
CA PRO A 60 3.62 -29.03 19.09
C PRO A 60 3.52 -28.38 20.49
N ARG A 61 4.28 -27.30 20.73
CA ARG A 61 4.26 -26.57 22.03
C ARG A 61 2.93 -25.85 22.27
N HIS A 62 2.22 -25.53 21.19
CA HIS A 62 0.90 -24.90 21.22
C HIS A 62 -0.24 -25.92 21.11
N GLY A 63 0.06 -27.22 20.94
CA GLY A 63 -0.96 -28.24 20.69
C GLY A 63 -1.67 -28.09 19.34
N LEU A 64 -1.03 -27.42 18.37
CA LEU A 64 -1.61 -27.11 17.06
C LEU A 64 -0.95 -27.94 15.95
N SER A 65 -1.69 -28.17 14.86
CA SER A 65 -1.05 -28.57 13.59
C SER A 65 -0.18 -27.43 13.04
N ARG A 66 0.80 -27.75 12.19
CA ARG A 66 1.66 -26.73 11.54
C ARG A 66 0.85 -25.66 10.81
N ARG A 67 -0.23 -26.06 10.12
CA ARG A 67 -1.13 -25.14 9.40
C ARG A 67 -1.87 -24.21 10.36
N GLN A 68 -2.41 -24.73 11.46
CA GLN A 68 -3.09 -23.91 12.46
C GLN A 68 -2.12 -22.98 13.18
N PHE A 69 -0.91 -23.44 13.46
CA PHE A 69 0.15 -22.61 14.04
C PHE A 69 0.52 -21.45 13.12
N LEU A 70 0.74 -21.71 11.83
CA LEU A 70 1.06 -20.65 10.86
C LEU A 70 -0.08 -19.65 10.63
N ALA A 71 -1.32 -20.01 10.95
CA ALA A 71 -2.48 -19.11 10.91
C ALA A 71 -2.70 -18.32 12.22
N SER A 72 -1.88 -18.54 13.26
CA SER A 72 -2.01 -17.85 14.54
C SER A 72 -1.01 -16.69 14.68
N SER A 73 -1.20 -15.86 15.72
CA SER A 73 -0.24 -14.79 16.07
C SER A 73 1.16 -15.34 16.37
N ALA A 74 1.26 -16.55 16.93
CA ALA A 74 2.55 -17.21 17.17
C ALA A 74 3.23 -17.63 15.84
N GLY A 75 2.44 -18.05 14.85
CA GLY A 75 2.92 -18.29 13.48
C GLY A 75 3.45 -17.03 12.82
N MET A 76 2.73 -15.90 12.97
CA MET A 76 3.18 -14.59 12.49
C MET A 76 4.54 -14.20 13.11
N ALA A 77 4.69 -14.34 14.43
CA ALA A 77 5.97 -14.12 15.11
C ALA A 77 7.08 -15.07 14.60
N ALA A 78 6.76 -16.34 14.35
CA ALA A 78 7.71 -17.29 13.77
C ALA A 78 8.18 -16.87 12.37
N ALA A 79 7.32 -16.25 11.55
CA ALA A 79 7.72 -15.74 10.25
C ALA A 79 8.71 -14.57 10.35
N PHE A 80 8.47 -13.60 11.23
CA PHE A 80 9.42 -12.51 11.45
C PHE A 80 10.74 -12.99 12.07
N LEU A 81 10.72 -14.03 12.92
CA LEU A 81 11.95 -14.67 13.39
C LEU A 81 12.74 -15.29 12.24
N ALA A 82 12.07 -16.00 11.33
CA ALA A 82 12.71 -16.56 10.15
C ALA A 82 13.32 -15.48 9.24
N MET A 83 12.64 -14.33 9.09
CA MET A 83 13.19 -13.19 8.35
C MET A 83 14.42 -12.62 9.06
N ASN A 84 14.40 -12.49 10.39
CA ASN A 84 15.57 -12.03 11.14
C ASN A 84 16.76 -13.00 11.05
N ASP A 85 16.52 -14.32 11.05
CA ASP A 85 17.56 -15.34 10.90
C ASP A 85 18.26 -15.25 9.53
N VAL A 86 17.59 -14.72 8.50
CA VAL A 86 18.14 -14.60 7.14
C VAL A 86 18.69 -13.21 6.82
N PHE A 87 17.95 -12.15 7.17
CA PHE A 87 18.26 -10.77 6.80
C PHE A 87 18.93 -9.96 7.93
N GLY A 88 19.02 -10.51 9.13
CA GLY A 88 19.50 -9.84 10.33
C GLY A 88 18.37 -9.26 11.19
N PRO A 89 18.67 -8.81 12.43
CA PRO A 89 17.67 -8.43 13.42
C PRO A 89 17.05 -7.05 13.10
N ILE A 90 16.07 -7.05 12.19
CA ILE A 90 15.41 -5.84 11.68
C ILE A 90 14.00 -5.71 12.25
N PHE A 91 13.36 -6.84 12.53
CA PHE A 91 12.05 -6.89 13.15
C PHE A 91 12.15 -7.11 14.66
N ASP A 92 11.44 -6.31 15.45
CA ASP A 92 11.21 -6.53 16.88
C ASP A 92 10.36 -7.79 17.08
N VAL A 93 11.06 -8.90 17.32
CA VAL A 93 10.46 -10.19 17.63
C VAL A 93 11.45 -11.03 18.44
N GLN A 94 10.95 -11.73 19.45
CA GLN A 94 11.74 -12.63 20.27
C GLN A 94 11.28 -14.08 20.08
N ARG A 95 12.20 -15.04 20.19
CA ARG A 95 11.83 -16.47 20.08
C ARG A 95 10.74 -16.88 21.08
N ALA A 96 10.75 -16.28 22.27
CA ALA A 96 9.73 -16.53 23.28
C ALA A 96 8.31 -16.20 22.79
N GLU A 97 8.15 -15.17 21.96
CA GLU A 97 6.86 -14.73 21.39
C GLU A 97 6.24 -15.83 20.52
N ALA A 98 7.04 -16.48 19.67
CA ALA A 98 6.58 -17.60 18.85
C ALA A 98 6.49 -18.92 19.63
N ALA A 99 7.32 -19.12 20.66
CA ALA A 99 7.45 -20.40 21.35
C ALA A 99 6.51 -20.60 22.54
N THR A 100 6.02 -19.52 23.14
CA THR A 100 5.23 -19.57 24.38
C THR A 100 3.75 -19.34 24.07
N PRO A 101 2.85 -20.30 24.36
CA PRO A 101 1.41 -20.13 24.17
C PRO A 101 0.89 -18.85 24.84
N GLY A 102 0.07 -18.09 24.11
CA GLY A 102 -0.57 -16.86 24.58
C GLY A 102 0.30 -15.59 24.55
N LEU A 103 1.62 -15.67 24.38
CA LEU A 103 2.48 -14.48 24.41
C LEU A 103 2.30 -13.59 23.18
N ALA A 104 2.24 -14.18 21.98
CA ALA A 104 1.93 -13.46 20.75
C ALA A 104 0.51 -12.89 20.76
N ASP A 105 -0.45 -13.62 21.33
CA ASP A 105 -1.84 -13.16 21.46
C ASP A 105 -1.95 -11.96 22.41
N ALA A 106 -1.21 -11.98 23.53
CA ALA A 106 -1.16 -10.85 24.45
C ALA A 106 -0.59 -9.60 23.78
N ARG A 107 0.44 -9.72 22.93
CA ARG A 107 0.95 -8.60 22.12
C ARG A 107 -0.11 -8.08 21.16
N ALA A 108 -0.79 -8.99 20.44
CA ALA A 108 -1.84 -8.61 19.50
C ALA A 108 -2.99 -7.88 20.22
N GLN A 109 -3.43 -8.37 21.38
CA GLN A 109 -4.46 -7.73 22.21
C GLN A 109 -4.02 -6.35 22.71
N ALA A 110 -2.78 -6.19 23.15
CA ALA A 110 -2.25 -4.91 23.59
C ALA A 110 -2.25 -3.84 22.48
N LEU A 111 -2.10 -4.25 21.22
CA LEU A 111 -2.06 -3.37 20.05
C LEU A 111 -3.42 -3.23 19.33
N ALA A 112 -4.43 -4.02 19.71
CA ALA A 112 -5.72 -4.05 19.01
C ALA A 112 -6.47 -2.71 19.00
N GLY A 113 -6.21 -1.85 19.99
CA GLY A 113 -6.76 -0.49 20.11
C GLY A 113 -5.98 0.59 19.35
N GLN A 114 -4.87 0.25 18.70
CA GLN A 114 -4.09 1.19 17.90
C GLN A 114 -4.93 1.74 16.74
N LEU A 115 -4.88 3.05 16.52
CA LEU A 115 -5.52 3.66 15.36
C LEU A 115 -4.70 3.36 14.10
N ILE A 116 -5.27 2.56 13.21
CA ILE A 116 -4.75 2.31 11.87
C ILE A 116 -5.72 2.96 10.87
N VAL A 117 -5.25 3.95 10.13
CA VAL A 117 -5.95 4.59 9.01
C VAL A 117 -5.23 4.19 7.73
N ASP A 118 -5.83 3.33 6.95
CA ASP A 118 -5.30 2.92 5.64
C ASP A 118 -5.66 3.97 4.59
N ALA A 119 -4.71 4.86 4.27
CA ALA A 119 -4.95 5.99 3.38
C ALA A 119 -4.92 5.63 1.89
N GLN A 120 -4.81 4.34 1.52
CA GLN A 120 -4.85 3.91 0.12
C GLN A 120 -5.41 2.48 0.00
N THR A 121 -6.67 2.37 -0.43
CA THR A 121 -7.29 1.09 -0.74
C THR A 121 -8.09 1.12 -2.04
N HIS A 122 -8.29 -0.06 -2.64
CA HIS A 122 -9.02 -0.24 -3.89
C HIS A 122 -9.88 -1.51 -3.81
N PHE A 123 -11.00 -1.52 -4.53
CA PHE A 123 -11.72 -2.72 -4.93
C PHE A 123 -12.32 -2.48 -6.33
N VAL A 124 -12.80 -3.52 -7.00
CA VAL A 124 -13.40 -3.41 -8.34
C VAL A 124 -14.93 -3.54 -8.27
N ARG A 125 -15.64 -2.73 -9.05
CA ARG A 125 -17.10 -2.76 -9.20
C ARG A 125 -17.62 -4.15 -9.57
N ASP A 126 -18.84 -4.49 -9.19
CA ASP A 126 -19.42 -5.83 -9.38
C ASP A 126 -19.46 -6.28 -10.84
N ASP A 127 -19.77 -5.38 -11.76
CA ASP A 127 -19.80 -5.61 -13.20
C ASP A 127 -18.43 -5.53 -13.88
N PHE A 128 -17.35 -5.34 -13.13
CA PHE A 128 -15.97 -5.40 -13.65
C PHE A 128 -15.71 -6.81 -14.18
N LYS A 129 -15.36 -6.90 -15.47
CA LYS A 129 -15.15 -8.14 -16.23
C LYS A 129 -13.73 -8.27 -16.78
N GLN A 130 -12.82 -7.35 -16.45
CA GLN A 130 -11.45 -7.44 -16.93
C GLN A 130 -10.72 -8.53 -16.15
N GLU A 131 -10.83 -9.73 -16.69
CA GLU A 131 -10.20 -10.93 -16.17
C GLU A 131 -8.68 -10.88 -16.23
N GLY A 132 -8.09 -9.85 -16.84
CA GLY A 132 -6.67 -9.52 -16.73
C GLY A 132 -6.15 -9.53 -15.29
N LEU A 133 -6.98 -9.08 -14.33
CA LEU A 133 -6.66 -9.14 -12.90
C LEU A 133 -6.63 -10.58 -12.33
N LEU A 134 -7.20 -11.55 -13.06
CA LEU A 134 -7.26 -12.98 -12.73
C LEU A 134 -6.37 -13.86 -13.62
N ASP A 135 -5.64 -13.30 -14.59
CA ASP A 135 -4.94 -14.10 -15.61
C ASP A 135 -3.99 -15.13 -14.97
N LEU A 136 -3.44 -14.79 -13.80
CA LEU A 136 -2.68 -15.70 -12.94
C LEU A 136 -3.45 -16.97 -12.54
N ALA A 137 -4.71 -16.82 -12.13
CA ALA A 137 -5.56 -17.91 -11.65
C ALA A 137 -6.19 -18.75 -12.78
N LYS A 138 -6.40 -18.17 -13.97
CA LYS A 138 -6.95 -18.88 -15.14
C LYS A 138 -5.95 -19.80 -15.81
N TYR A 139 -4.72 -19.34 -15.97
CA TYR A 139 -3.64 -20.13 -16.56
C TYR A 139 -3.37 -21.41 -15.73
N ALA A 140 -3.42 -21.29 -14.40
CA ALA A 140 -3.24 -22.39 -13.45
C ALA A 140 -4.22 -23.57 -13.64
N LYS A 141 -5.51 -23.27 -13.87
CA LYS A 141 -6.58 -24.28 -14.04
C LYS A 141 -6.47 -25.03 -15.37
N GLN A 142 -6.01 -24.35 -16.42
CA GLN A 142 -5.96 -24.91 -17.77
C GLN A 142 -4.76 -25.85 -17.98
N HIS A 143 -3.63 -25.56 -17.34
CA HIS A 143 -2.39 -26.25 -17.67
C HIS A 143 -1.91 -27.25 -16.61
N TRP A 144 -2.24 -27.08 -15.32
CA TRP A 144 -1.53 -27.81 -14.26
C TRP A 144 -2.41 -28.62 -13.32
N ASN A 145 -3.61 -28.15 -12.96
CA ASN A 145 -4.57 -28.95 -12.19
C ASN A 145 -6.02 -28.54 -12.51
N ARG A 146 -6.73 -29.42 -13.22
CA ARG A 146 -8.13 -29.20 -13.64
C ARG A 146 -9.12 -29.10 -12.47
N GLY A 147 -8.72 -29.50 -11.26
CA GLY A 147 -9.52 -29.50 -10.03
C GLY A 147 -9.09 -28.45 -8.98
N LEU A 148 -8.44 -27.35 -9.37
CA LEU A 148 -8.13 -26.25 -8.43
C LEU A 148 -9.42 -25.66 -7.81
N TRP A 149 -9.46 -25.60 -6.48
CA TRP A 149 -10.58 -25.07 -5.68
C TRP A 149 -10.12 -23.89 -4.80
N GLY A 150 -10.92 -22.81 -4.80
CA GLY A 150 -10.69 -21.48 -4.21
C GLY A 150 -11.19 -20.40 -5.19
N GLU A 151 -11.61 -19.20 -4.73
CA GLU A 151 -12.14 -18.16 -5.63
C GLU A 151 -11.07 -17.60 -6.58
N SER A 152 -10.86 -18.29 -7.70
CA SER A 152 -10.08 -17.85 -8.85
C SER A 152 -10.86 -16.84 -9.70
N THR A 153 -11.72 -16.05 -9.06
CA THR A 153 -12.68 -15.16 -9.72
C THR A 153 -12.48 -13.74 -9.22
N LEU A 154 -13.03 -12.77 -9.95
CA LEU A 154 -12.89 -11.37 -9.61
C LEU A 154 -13.53 -11.05 -8.26
N ALA A 155 -14.33 -11.96 -7.68
CA ALA A 155 -14.91 -11.90 -6.34
C ALA A 155 -13.88 -11.51 -5.26
N ARG A 156 -12.63 -11.99 -5.38
CA ARG A 156 -11.53 -11.63 -4.47
C ARG A 156 -11.24 -10.13 -4.42
N TYR A 157 -11.54 -9.40 -5.48
CA TYR A 157 -11.34 -7.96 -5.57
C TYR A 157 -12.65 -7.18 -5.46
N LYS A 158 -13.80 -7.84 -5.21
CA LYS A 158 -15.11 -7.18 -5.08
C LYS A 158 -15.35 -6.70 -3.65
N PHE A 159 -16.44 -5.95 -3.51
CA PHE A 159 -16.86 -5.31 -2.28
C PHE A 159 -16.91 -6.24 -1.06
N GLU A 160 -17.49 -7.44 -1.18
CA GLU A 160 -17.63 -8.36 -0.04
C GLU A 160 -16.27 -8.79 0.53
N ASN A 161 -15.36 -9.23 -0.36
CA ASN A 161 -14.02 -9.61 0.07
C ASN A 161 -13.22 -8.40 0.54
N TYR A 162 -13.40 -7.22 -0.07
CA TYR A 162 -12.80 -5.97 0.42
C TYR A 162 -13.17 -5.69 1.87
N VAL A 163 -14.46 -5.77 2.24
CA VAL A 163 -14.90 -5.51 3.62
C VAL A 163 -14.27 -6.52 4.58
N LYS A 164 -14.23 -7.81 4.20
CA LYS A 164 -13.59 -8.85 5.00
C LYS A 164 -12.10 -8.59 5.19
N GLU A 165 -11.34 -8.46 4.10
CA GLU A 165 -9.87 -8.33 4.18
C GLU A 165 -9.44 -7.05 4.90
N ILE A 166 -10.12 -5.92 4.64
CA ILE A 166 -9.74 -4.64 5.23
C ILE A 166 -10.22 -4.51 6.67
N PHE A 167 -11.48 -4.82 6.98
CA PHE A 167 -12.04 -4.48 8.30
C PHE A 167 -12.17 -5.65 9.27
N VAL A 168 -12.24 -6.89 8.78
CA VAL A 168 -12.41 -8.09 9.61
C VAL A 168 -11.05 -8.76 9.84
N ASP A 169 -10.34 -9.07 8.78
CA ASP A 169 -9.08 -9.82 8.82
C ASP A 169 -7.85 -8.94 9.08
N SER A 170 -8.04 -7.65 9.39
CA SER A 170 -6.96 -6.73 9.71
C SER A 170 -7.30 -5.75 10.83
N ASP A 171 -6.29 -5.10 11.37
CA ASP A 171 -6.42 -4.06 12.40
C ASP A 171 -6.81 -2.68 11.88
N THR A 172 -7.00 -2.52 10.56
CA THR A 172 -7.47 -1.27 9.96
C THR A 172 -8.79 -0.81 10.58
N LYS A 173 -8.79 0.42 11.10
CA LYS A 173 -9.96 1.03 11.74
C LYS A 173 -10.74 1.88 10.74
N VAL A 174 -10.02 2.68 9.96
CA VAL A 174 -10.57 3.53 8.90
C VAL A 174 -9.79 3.28 7.63
N ALA A 175 -10.47 3.21 6.49
CA ALA A 175 -9.83 3.12 5.18
C ALA A 175 -10.22 4.30 4.29
N LEU A 176 -9.41 4.59 3.28
CA LEU A 176 -9.69 5.56 2.23
C LEU A 176 -9.78 4.84 0.89
N LEU A 177 -10.97 4.87 0.30
CA LEU A 177 -11.27 4.22 -0.97
C LEU A 177 -10.90 5.12 -2.15
N SER A 178 -10.21 4.52 -3.11
CA SER A 178 -9.77 5.17 -4.34
C SER A 178 -10.30 4.42 -5.58
N GLY A 179 -10.18 5.11 -6.72
CA GLY A 179 -10.30 4.51 -8.06
C GLY A 179 -9.05 4.84 -8.87
N ALA A 180 -9.04 4.37 -10.11
CA ALA A 180 -7.98 4.66 -11.08
C ALA A 180 -8.60 5.03 -12.44
N PRO A 181 -8.11 6.08 -13.12
CA PRO A 181 -8.61 6.47 -14.42
C PRO A 181 -7.93 5.65 -15.51
N PHE A 182 -8.72 5.08 -16.41
CA PHE A 182 -8.21 4.40 -17.59
C PHE A 182 -8.68 5.08 -18.87
N ASP A 183 -7.86 4.97 -19.92
CA ASP A 183 -8.26 5.40 -21.26
C ASP A 183 -9.49 4.62 -21.72
N ASP A 184 -9.55 3.32 -21.42
CA ASP A 184 -10.72 2.47 -21.59
C ASP A 184 -11.58 2.46 -20.31
N PRO A 185 -12.78 3.06 -20.31
CA PRO A 185 -13.63 3.13 -19.12
C PRO A 185 -14.06 1.76 -18.57
N THR A 186 -13.96 0.69 -19.35
CA THR A 186 -14.25 -0.68 -18.88
C THR A 186 -13.23 -1.16 -17.85
N TRP A 187 -12.04 -0.55 -17.82
CA TRP A 187 -10.97 -0.80 -16.84
C TRP A 187 -11.07 0.07 -15.57
N ASN A 188 -11.93 1.08 -15.54
CA ASN A 188 -12.15 1.84 -14.31
C ASN A 188 -12.57 0.90 -13.17
N LEU A 189 -11.78 0.87 -12.10
CA LEU A 189 -12.05 0.03 -10.93
C LEU A 189 -13.38 0.43 -10.28
N LEU A 190 -13.54 1.73 -10.04
CA LEU A 190 -14.74 2.40 -9.55
C LEU A 190 -14.87 3.79 -10.17
N THR A 191 -16.09 4.25 -10.40
CA THR A 191 -16.38 5.66 -10.69
C THR A 191 -16.45 6.49 -9.40
N ASN A 192 -16.40 7.82 -9.52
CA ASN A 192 -16.56 8.72 -8.38
C ASN A 192 -17.89 8.49 -7.63
N ASP A 193 -18.98 8.25 -8.35
CA ASP A 193 -20.29 7.95 -7.76
C ASP A 193 -20.29 6.60 -7.02
N GLN A 194 -19.59 5.59 -7.56
CA GLN A 194 -19.44 4.29 -6.90
C GLN A 194 -18.60 4.38 -5.62
N ILE A 195 -17.53 5.18 -5.62
CA ILE A 195 -16.72 5.45 -4.42
C ILE A 195 -17.59 6.13 -3.35
N ALA A 196 -18.33 7.18 -3.72
CA ALA A 196 -19.20 7.90 -2.79
C ALA A 196 -20.31 6.98 -2.22
N THR A 197 -20.88 6.10 -3.05
CA THR A 197 -21.90 5.12 -2.66
C THR A 197 -21.33 4.07 -1.69
N ALA A 198 -20.17 3.50 -2.00
CA ALA A 198 -19.51 2.52 -1.12
C ALA A 198 -19.13 3.14 0.24
N ARG A 199 -18.61 4.38 0.22
CA ARG A 199 -18.34 5.17 1.42
C ARG A 199 -19.58 5.32 2.29
N ALA A 200 -20.70 5.74 1.70
CA ALA A 200 -21.96 5.91 2.42
C ALA A 200 -22.48 4.58 2.98
N ALA A 201 -22.46 3.51 2.17
CA ALA A 201 -22.96 2.19 2.56
C ALA A 201 -22.17 1.61 3.75
N ILE A 202 -20.84 1.60 3.69
CA ILE A 202 -20.01 1.06 4.79
C ILE A 202 -20.21 1.89 6.07
N ASN A 203 -20.23 3.22 5.97
CA ASN A 203 -20.44 4.07 7.14
C ASN A 203 -21.84 3.90 7.75
N GLN A 204 -22.87 3.72 6.91
CA GLN A 204 -24.22 3.45 7.38
C GLN A 204 -24.32 2.10 8.08
N ILE A 205 -23.72 1.04 7.52
CA ILE A 205 -23.70 -0.29 8.12
C ILE A 205 -22.94 -0.26 9.45
N ALA A 206 -21.79 0.39 9.47
CA ALA A 206 -20.98 0.51 10.68
C ALA A 206 -21.71 1.32 11.76
N GLY A 207 -22.43 2.39 11.39
CA GLY A 207 -22.91 3.40 12.32
C GLY A 207 -21.81 4.36 12.78
N SER A 208 -20.67 4.36 12.08
CA SER A 208 -19.48 5.18 12.37
C SER A 208 -18.74 5.51 11.06
N ARG A 209 -17.77 6.41 11.09
CA ARG A 209 -16.96 6.79 9.91
C ARG A 209 -15.80 5.81 9.69
N ARG A 210 -16.08 4.67 9.07
CA ARG A 210 -15.13 3.59 8.71
C ARG A 210 -14.46 3.75 7.35
N LEU A 211 -15.15 4.38 6.40
CA LEU A 211 -14.66 4.58 5.05
C LEU A 211 -14.67 6.06 4.69
N LEU A 212 -13.53 6.50 4.15
CA LEU A 212 -13.35 7.77 3.45
C LEU A 212 -13.31 7.48 1.94
N GLY A 213 -13.51 8.49 1.10
CA GLY A 213 -13.54 8.33 -0.35
C GLY A 213 -12.92 9.48 -1.10
N HIS A 214 -12.08 9.16 -2.07
CA HIS A 214 -11.57 10.14 -3.03
C HIS A 214 -12.62 10.52 -4.08
N ALA A 215 -12.40 11.66 -4.74
CA ALA A 215 -12.81 11.85 -6.13
C ALA A 215 -11.57 11.78 -7.03
N VAL A 216 -11.62 10.92 -8.04
CA VAL A 216 -10.61 10.84 -9.10
C VAL A 216 -10.84 12.01 -10.07
N PHE A 217 -9.78 12.77 -10.36
CA PHE A 217 -9.78 13.83 -11.37
C PHE A 217 -8.88 13.47 -12.54
N THR A 218 -9.27 13.89 -13.75
CA THR A 218 -8.61 13.50 -15.01
C THR A 218 -8.29 14.72 -15.87
N PRO A 219 -7.19 15.45 -15.59
CA PRO A 219 -6.79 16.61 -16.38
C PRO A 219 -6.71 16.28 -17.87
N LYS A 220 -7.00 17.27 -18.72
CA LYS A 220 -7.08 17.18 -20.19
C LYS A 220 -8.26 16.39 -20.77
N LYS A 221 -8.96 15.56 -19.98
CA LYS A 221 -10.21 14.93 -20.43
C LYS A 221 -11.29 16.00 -20.62
N ALA A 222 -12.07 15.92 -21.69
CA ALA A 222 -13.18 16.86 -21.91
C ALA A 222 -14.13 16.90 -20.69
N GLY A 223 -14.45 18.10 -20.21
CA GLY A 223 -15.34 18.31 -19.06
C GLY A 223 -14.76 18.01 -17.67
N TRP A 224 -13.45 17.76 -17.54
CA TRP A 224 -12.87 17.34 -16.26
C TRP A 224 -13.02 18.36 -15.12
N LEU A 225 -13.00 19.67 -15.42
CA LEU A 225 -13.25 20.71 -14.41
C LEU A 225 -14.73 20.80 -14.02
N ASP A 226 -15.65 20.52 -14.95
CA ASP A 226 -17.08 20.45 -14.65
C ASP A 226 -17.37 19.25 -13.73
N GLU A 227 -16.68 18.13 -13.94
CA GLU A 227 -16.73 16.97 -13.05
C GLU A 227 -16.18 17.29 -11.65
N VAL A 228 -15.14 18.12 -11.54
CA VAL A 228 -14.64 18.62 -10.24
C VAL A 228 -15.72 19.45 -9.54
N ASP A 229 -16.37 20.38 -10.26
CA ASP A 229 -17.47 21.19 -9.70
C ASP A 229 -18.64 20.31 -9.25
N ARG A 230 -19.00 19.29 -10.05
CA ARG A 230 -20.02 18.31 -9.68
C ARG A 230 -19.63 17.52 -8.44
N ALA A 231 -18.39 17.02 -8.38
CA ALA A 231 -17.89 16.25 -7.25
C ALA A 231 -17.93 17.05 -5.95
N ILE A 232 -17.53 18.33 -5.99
CA ILE A 232 -17.64 19.26 -4.85
C ILE A 232 -19.11 19.42 -4.42
N ALA A 233 -20.01 19.70 -5.37
CA ALA A 233 -21.40 20.00 -5.06
C ALA A 233 -22.18 18.78 -4.55
N THR A 234 -21.92 17.60 -5.10
CA THR A 234 -22.77 16.42 -4.94
C THR A 234 -22.12 15.28 -4.16
N LEU A 235 -20.86 14.96 -4.48
CA LEU A 235 -20.18 13.78 -3.91
C LEU A 235 -19.49 14.09 -2.59
N LYS A 236 -19.00 15.34 -2.42
CA LYS A 236 -18.28 15.81 -1.23
C LYS A 236 -17.17 14.84 -0.82
N PRO A 237 -16.17 14.62 -1.70
CA PRO A 237 -15.08 13.69 -1.42
C PRO A 237 -14.24 14.14 -0.21
N ASP A 238 -13.55 13.19 0.42
CA ASP A 238 -12.64 13.49 1.53
C ASP A 238 -11.27 14.00 1.03
N SER A 239 -10.90 13.64 -0.20
CA SER A 239 -9.70 14.10 -0.90
C SER A 239 -9.77 13.85 -2.41
N TRP A 240 -8.75 14.31 -3.13
CA TRP A 240 -8.64 14.14 -4.58
C TRP A 240 -7.59 13.10 -4.93
N LYS A 241 -7.85 12.30 -5.97
CA LYS A 241 -6.92 11.32 -6.50
C LYS A 241 -6.55 11.63 -7.95
N GLY A 242 -5.26 11.71 -8.24
CA GLY A 242 -4.74 11.96 -9.60
C GLY A 242 -3.65 10.97 -10.02
N TYR A 243 -3.49 10.82 -11.33
CA TYR A 243 -2.46 10.01 -11.98
C TYR A 243 -1.80 10.87 -13.06
N THR A 244 -0.58 11.32 -12.82
CA THR A 244 0.15 12.20 -13.76
C THR A 244 0.62 11.49 -15.01
N ILE A 245 0.74 10.16 -14.95
CA ILE A 245 0.95 9.29 -16.09
C ILE A 245 -0.35 8.97 -16.84
N GLY A 246 -1.49 9.52 -16.41
CA GLY A 246 -2.77 9.29 -17.06
C GLY A 246 -3.30 7.89 -16.76
N ASP A 247 -3.28 7.02 -17.77
CA ASP A 247 -3.61 5.61 -17.61
C ASP A 247 -2.49 4.92 -16.79
N PRO A 248 -2.81 4.31 -15.64
CA PRO A 248 -1.81 3.74 -14.75
C PRO A 248 -1.13 2.52 -15.34
N LEU A 249 -1.78 1.84 -16.30
CA LEU A 249 -1.29 0.57 -16.83
C LEU A 249 -0.74 0.70 -18.21
N PHE A 250 -1.18 1.65 -19.04
CA PHE A 250 -0.71 1.73 -20.42
C PHE A 250 -0.23 3.14 -20.73
N PRO A 251 0.75 3.29 -21.64
CA PRO A 251 0.96 4.58 -22.27
C PRO A 251 -0.37 5.05 -22.86
N SER A 252 -0.93 6.11 -22.27
CA SER A 252 -2.18 6.71 -22.71
C SER A 252 -2.13 7.06 -24.19
N LYS A 253 -3.16 6.63 -24.91
CA LYS A 253 -3.46 7.01 -26.29
C LYS A 253 -4.25 8.32 -26.36
N GLN A 254 -4.75 8.80 -25.23
CA GLN A 254 -5.50 10.06 -25.10
C GLN A 254 -4.62 11.26 -24.71
N GLY A 255 -3.31 11.06 -24.54
CA GLY A 255 -2.39 12.14 -24.17
C GLY A 255 -2.66 12.73 -22.79
N SER A 256 -3.13 11.88 -21.86
CA SER A 256 -3.57 12.25 -20.51
C SER A 256 -2.44 12.46 -19.50
N TYR A 257 -1.20 12.62 -19.95
CA TYR A 257 -0.04 12.94 -19.08
C TYR A 257 -0.05 14.42 -18.67
N TRP A 258 0.25 14.76 -17.42
CA TRP A 258 0.22 16.16 -16.94
C TRP A 258 1.15 16.40 -15.75
N TRP A 259 1.58 17.65 -15.59
CA TRP A 259 2.42 18.09 -14.48
C TRP A 259 1.59 18.77 -13.40
N LEU A 260 1.89 18.50 -12.14
CA LEU A 260 1.24 19.15 -10.99
C LEU A 260 1.39 20.67 -11.00
N ASP A 261 2.50 21.18 -11.53
CA ASP A 261 2.84 22.59 -11.56
C ASP A 261 2.51 23.28 -12.90
N ASP A 262 1.77 22.62 -13.80
CA ASP A 262 1.22 23.26 -14.99
C ASP A 262 0.17 24.31 -14.56
N GLU A 263 0.58 25.58 -14.55
CA GLU A 263 -0.24 26.69 -14.08
C GLU A 263 -1.54 26.83 -14.87
N LYS A 264 -1.52 26.58 -16.19
CA LYS A 264 -2.70 26.77 -17.03
C LYS A 264 -3.69 25.62 -16.86
N LEU A 265 -3.19 24.40 -16.68
CA LEU A 265 -4.03 23.22 -16.54
C LEU A 265 -4.51 23.01 -15.11
N MET A 266 -3.62 23.08 -14.13
CA MET A 266 -3.87 22.62 -12.76
C MET A 266 -4.30 23.72 -11.79
N TYR A 267 -3.90 24.97 -11.96
CA TYR A 267 -4.26 26.01 -11.00
C TYR A 267 -5.76 26.31 -10.95
N PRO A 268 -6.52 26.28 -12.06
CA PRO A 268 -7.97 26.38 -11.99
C PRO A 268 -8.61 25.30 -11.12
N PHE A 269 -8.03 24.09 -11.09
CA PHE A 269 -8.46 23.04 -10.17
C PHE A 269 -8.08 23.37 -8.72
N TYR A 270 -6.85 23.81 -8.47
CA TYR A 270 -6.40 24.20 -7.13
C TYR A 270 -7.25 25.33 -6.52
N GLU A 271 -7.60 26.36 -7.29
CA GLU A 271 -8.52 27.43 -6.87
C GLU A 271 -9.86 26.87 -6.41
N LYS A 272 -10.45 25.94 -7.18
CA LYS A 272 -11.75 25.33 -6.86
C LYS A 272 -11.69 24.53 -5.57
N ILE A 273 -10.68 23.68 -5.39
CA ILE A 273 -10.60 22.81 -4.21
C ILE A 273 -10.23 23.56 -2.93
N VAL A 274 -9.42 24.62 -3.04
CA VAL A 274 -9.14 25.54 -1.93
C VAL A 274 -10.40 26.27 -1.51
N LYS A 275 -11.16 26.81 -2.47
CA LYS A 275 -12.45 27.45 -2.19
C LYS A 275 -13.46 26.49 -1.55
N ALA A 276 -13.44 25.22 -1.95
CA ALA A 276 -14.30 24.18 -1.39
C ALA A 276 -13.85 23.65 -0.02
N GLY A 277 -12.59 23.90 0.38
CA GLY A 277 -12.01 23.38 1.61
C GLY A 277 -11.61 21.90 1.55
N ILE A 278 -11.56 21.28 0.37
CA ILE A 278 -11.16 19.88 0.16
C ILE A 278 -9.72 19.87 -0.38
N THR A 279 -8.76 20.17 0.49
CA THR A 279 -7.41 20.57 0.09
C THR A 279 -6.35 19.46 0.15
N THR A 280 -6.74 18.20 0.24
CA THR A 280 -5.81 17.07 0.19
C THR A 280 -5.82 16.46 -1.22
N VAL A 281 -4.66 16.48 -1.89
CA VAL A 281 -4.46 15.99 -3.26
C VAL A 281 -3.45 14.85 -3.24
N CYS A 282 -3.93 13.65 -3.51
CA CYS A 282 -3.18 12.41 -3.54
C CYS A 282 -2.83 12.02 -4.97
N ILE A 283 -1.54 11.86 -5.28
CA ILE A 283 -1.07 11.60 -6.64
C ILE A 283 -0.31 10.29 -6.68
N HIS A 284 -0.67 9.44 -7.63
CA HIS A 284 0.14 8.27 -7.96
C HIS A 284 1.46 8.73 -8.62
N LYS A 285 2.60 8.41 -7.99
CA LYS A 285 3.96 8.67 -8.46
C LYS A 285 4.82 7.44 -8.21
N GLY A 286 5.88 7.28 -8.99
CA GLY A 286 6.76 6.11 -8.92
C GLY A 286 6.16 4.86 -9.56
N LEU A 287 6.61 3.70 -9.07
CA LEU A 287 6.18 2.37 -9.50
C LEU A 287 6.13 2.17 -11.03
N LEU A 288 7.27 2.37 -11.71
CA LEU A 288 7.40 2.07 -13.15
C LEU A 288 8.19 0.78 -13.45
N PRO A 289 7.85 0.06 -14.55
CA PRO A 289 8.59 -1.13 -15.00
C PRO A 289 10.08 -0.87 -15.21
N ALA A 290 10.96 -1.85 -14.98
CA ALA A 290 12.42 -1.66 -15.08
C ALA A 290 12.93 -1.03 -16.40
N ASP A 291 12.23 -1.29 -17.51
CA ASP A 291 12.58 -0.78 -18.84
C ASP A 291 11.86 0.53 -19.23
N TYR A 292 11.22 1.22 -18.27
CA TYR A 292 10.35 2.38 -18.49
C TYR A 292 10.95 3.47 -19.39
N GLU A 293 12.28 3.69 -19.35
CA GLU A 293 12.93 4.71 -20.19
C GLU A 293 12.83 4.38 -21.68
N LYS A 294 12.72 3.08 -22.01
CA LYS A 294 12.56 2.56 -23.36
C LYS A 294 11.10 2.27 -23.69
N SER A 295 10.35 1.65 -22.79
CA SER A 295 8.96 1.27 -23.03
C SER A 295 7.99 2.46 -22.94
N TRP A 296 8.35 3.51 -22.18
CA TRP A 296 7.55 4.71 -21.91
C TRP A 296 8.36 6.02 -22.15
N PRO A 297 8.95 6.21 -23.34
CA PRO A 297 9.89 7.30 -23.60
C PRO A 297 9.22 8.68 -23.45
N GLY A 298 9.80 9.55 -22.61
CA GLY A 298 9.27 10.88 -22.30
C GLY A 298 8.01 10.89 -21.42
N VAL A 299 7.41 9.74 -21.15
CA VAL A 299 6.24 9.60 -20.27
C VAL A 299 6.65 9.33 -18.83
N TRP A 300 7.71 8.55 -18.62
CA TRP A 300 8.16 8.17 -17.29
C TRP A 300 8.47 9.36 -16.38
N GLU A 301 8.88 10.51 -16.96
CA GLU A 301 9.20 11.71 -16.20
C GLU A 301 7.99 12.19 -15.38
N TYR A 302 6.76 11.96 -15.86
CA TYR A 302 5.52 12.34 -15.18
C TYR A 302 5.28 11.53 -13.90
N ALA A 303 5.92 10.36 -13.75
CA ALA A 303 5.89 9.57 -12.52
C ALA A 303 6.88 10.08 -11.45
N THR A 304 7.80 10.99 -11.82
CA THR A 304 8.78 11.58 -10.88
C THR A 304 8.17 12.74 -10.08
N VAL A 305 8.90 13.22 -9.07
CA VAL A 305 8.45 14.29 -8.17
C VAL A 305 8.86 15.70 -8.60
N ARG A 306 9.35 15.87 -9.84
CA ARG A 306 9.94 17.14 -10.31
C ARG A 306 8.98 18.33 -10.23
N ASP A 307 7.69 18.07 -10.38
CA ASP A 307 6.58 19.02 -10.44
C ASP A 307 5.96 19.33 -9.06
N VAL A 308 6.24 18.49 -8.05
CA VAL A 308 5.60 18.57 -6.73
C VAL A 308 6.05 19.82 -5.98
N GLY A 309 7.35 20.13 -6.04
CA GLY A 309 7.95 21.21 -5.26
C GLY A 309 7.40 22.59 -5.58
N LYS A 310 7.24 22.90 -6.88
CA LYS A 310 6.67 24.18 -7.32
C LYS A 310 5.18 24.26 -6.96
N ALA A 311 4.39 23.22 -7.26
CA ALA A 311 2.98 23.18 -6.90
C ALA A 311 2.75 23.38 -5.39
N ALA A 312 3.54 22.70 -4.55
CA ALA A 312 3.49 22.84 -3.09
C ALA A 312 3.82 24.26 -2.61
N LYS A 313 4.81 24.92 -3.23
CA LYS A 313 5.22 26.28 -2.90
C LYS A 313 4.17 27.32 -3.29
N ASP A 314 3.57 27.15 -4.47
CA ASP A 314 2.60 28.10 -5.01
C ASP A 314 1.22 27.93 -4.33
N TRP A 315 0.92 26.73 -3.83
CA TRP A 315 -0.34 26.40 -3.16
C TRP A 315 -0.14 25.86 -1.74
N PRO A 316 0.33 26.68 -0.79
CA PRO A 316 0.62 26.22 0.58
C PRO A 316 -0.62 25.79 1.37
N GLN A 317 -1.84 26.05 0.86
CA GLN A 317 -3.09 25.60 1.47
C GLN A 317 -3.45 24.14 1.13
N ILE A 318 -2.78 23.55 0.12
CA ILE A 318 -3.04 22.20 -0.38
C ILE A 318 -2.00 21.24 0.19
N ASN A 319 -2.44 20.11 0.76
CA ASN A 319 -1.57 19.00 1.12
C ASN A 319 -1.38 18.08 -0.09
N PHE A 320 -0.15 17.97 -0.59
CA PHE A 320 0.23 17.09 -1.69
C PHE A 320 0.77 15.77 -1.15
N VAL A 321 0.02 14.69 -1.33
CA VAL A 321 0.37 13.34 -0.85
C VAL A 321 0.83 12.48 -2.03
N MET A 322 2.12 12.15 -2.08
CA MET A 322 2.67 11.28 -3.12
C MET A 322 2.54 9.83 -2.70
N TYR A 323 1.68 9.08 -3.41
CA TYR A 323 1.49 7.66 -3.16
C TYR A 323 2.73 6.86 -3.55
N HIS A 324 2.96 5.77 -2.83
CA HIS A 324 4.15 4.91 -2.94
C HIS A 324 5.47 5.66 -2.71
N ALA A 325 5.40 6.84 -2.08
CA ALA A 325 6.48 7.80 -1.88
C ALA A 325 7.33 8.07 -3.13
N ALA A 326 6.71 7.98 -4.31
CA ALA A 326 7.39 8.04 -5.60
C ALA A 326 8.56 7.06 -5.73
N LEU A 327 8.52 5.91 -5.06
CA LEU A 327 9.56 4.89 -5.17
C LEU A 327 9.69 4.46 -6.63
N ARG A 328 10.88 4.64 -7.20
CA ARG A 328 11.16 4.26 -8.58
C ARG A 328 11.00 2.75 -8.81
N ALA A 329 11.40 1.95 -7.81
CA ALA A 329 11.32 0.50 -7.83
C ALA A 329 9.88 0.01 -7.89
N PHE A 330 9.50 -0.50 -9.07
CA PHE A 330 8.35 -1.36 -9.22
C PHE A 330 8.86 -2.77 -9.42
N LEU A 331 8.81 -3.56 -8.34
CA LEU A 331 8.90 -5.02 -8.41
C LEU A 331 10.20 -5.52 -9.04
N GLU A 332 11.24 -4.73 -8.85
CA GLU A 332 12.60 -5.20 -8.92
C GLU A 332 12.98 -5.72 -7.54
N THR A 333 13.88 -6.71 -7.50
CA THR A 333 14.48 -7.13 -6.24
C THR A 333 15.12 -5.91 -5.58
N PRO A 334 14.72 -5.54 -4.35
CA PRO A 334 15.23 -4.33 -3.72
C PRO A 334 16.74 -4.36 -3.46
N SER A 335 17.41 -5.51 -3.58
CA SER A 335 18.86 -5.63 -3.39
C SER A 335 19.68 -4.69 -4.28
N ALA A 336 19.24 -4.43 -5.52
CA ALA A 336 19.92 -3.44 -6.37
C ALA A 336 19.74 -2.01 -5.82
N ALA A 337 18.52 -1.66 -5.44
CA ALA A 337 18.20 -0.36 -4.84
C ALA A 337 18.85 -0.18 -3.46
N LEU A 338 18.97 -1.25 -2.67
CA LEU A 338 19.67 -1.27 -1.39
C LEU A 338 21.17 -1.10 -1.59
N ASN A 339 21.78 -1.79 -2.56
CA ASN A 339 23.19 -1.62 -2.88
C ASN A 339 23.50 -0.18 -3.34
N GLU A 340 22.64 0.40 -4.17
CA GLU A 340 22.75 1.81 -4.58
C GLU A 340 22.60 2.74 -3.35
N PHE A 341 21.64 2.47 -2.48
CA PHE A 341 21.46 3.23 -1.24
C PHE A 341 22.66 3.12 -0.30
N GLU A 342 23.24 1.93 -0.13
CA GLU A 342 24.41 1.72 0.72
C GLU A 342 25.65 2.44 0.18
N GLN A 343 25.76 2.63 -1.13
CA GLN A 343 26.86 3.36 -1.76
C GLN A 343 26.65 4.88 -1.76
N THR A 344 25.42 5.33 -2.01
CA THR A 344 25.13 6.74 -2.32
C THR A 344 24.35 7.47 -1.22
N GLY A 345 23.71 6.73 -0.32
CA GLY A 345 22.72 7.25 0.63
C GLY A 345 21.41 7.70 0.00
N ARG A 346 21.16 7.37 -1.28
CA ARG A 346 19.97 7.78 -2.03
C ARG A 346 19.15 6.57 -2.49
N ILE A 347 17.84 6.74 -2.45
CA ILE A 347 16.84 5.88 -3.06
C ILE A 347 16.22 6.67 -4.21
N LYS A 348 16.36 6.17 -5.44
CA LYS A 348 15.92 6.84 -6.67
C LYS A 348 14.46 7.32 -6.53
N TRP A 349 14.24 8.62 -6.75
CA TRP A 349 12.98 9.37 -6.63
C TRP A 349 12.40 9.53 -5.22
N ALA A 350 12.46 8.50 -4.37
CA ALA A 350 11.99 8.62 -2.98
C ALA A 350 12.83 9.61 -2.15
N THR A 351 14.15 9.64 -2.37
CA THR A 351 15.02 10.67 -1.76
C THR A 351 14.76 12.06 -2.33
N ASP A 352 14.44 12.16 -3.62
CA ASP A 352 14.11 13.44 -4.23
C ASP A 352 12.85 14.04 -3.60
N LEU A 353 11.82 13.21 -3.36
CA LEU A 353 10.61 13.58 -2.63
C LEU A 353 10.95 14.04 -1.20
N ALA A 354 11.73 13.23 -0.48
CA ALA A 354 12.10 13.49 0.90
C ALA A 354 12.90 14.79 1.08
N GLU A 355 13.60 15.26 0.05
CA GLU A 355 14.39 16.50 0.07
C GLU A 355 13.59 17.75 -0.32
N ILE A 356 12.35 17.62 -0.81
CA ILE A 356 11.53 18.77 -1.23
C ILE A 356 11.35 19.81 -0.10
N PRO A 357 10.97 19.43 1.13
CA PRO A 357 10.78 20.40 2.22
C PRO A 357 12.01 21.24 2.52
N SER A 358 13.18 20.61 2.62
CA SER A 358 14.43 21.31 2.95
C SER A 358 14.96 22.14 1.78
N LYS A 359 14.79 21.68 0.54
CA LYS A 359 15.25 22.41 -0.66
C LYS A 359 14.38 23.64 -0.98
N LEU A 360 13.07 23.57 -0.72
CA LEU A 360 12.12 24.60 -1.16
C LEU A 360 11.40 25.33 -0.02
N GLY A 361 11.60 24.91 1.23
CA GLY A 361 10.99 25.55 2.41
C GLY A 361 9.49 25.29 2.56
N VAL A 362 8.99 24.17 2.03
CA VAL A 362 7.57 23.79 2.05
C VAL A 362 7.27 22.79 3.17
N LYS A 363 6.02 22.72 3.63
CA LYS A 363 5.57 21.83 4.73
C LYS A 363 4.31 21.03 4.39
N ASN A 364 3.86 21.10 3.16
CA ASN A 364 2.60 20.56 2.67
C ASN A 364 2.82 19.42 1.66
N VAL A 365 3.94 18.71 1.78
CA VAL A 365 4.31 17.55 0.96
C VAL A 365 4.41 16.34 1.87
N TYR A 366 3.71 15.27 1.49
CA TYR A 366 3.59 14.02 2.24
C TYR A 366 3.98 12.84 1.37
N ALA A 367 4.46 11.78 2.00
CA ALA A 367 4.64 10.47 1.38
C ALA A 367 3.63 9.49 1.95
N GLU A 368 2.99 8.69 1.11
CA GLU A 368 2.26 7.50 1.51
C GLU A 368 3.10 6.28 1.12
N VAL A 369 3.19 5.25 1.98
CA VAL A 369 4.17 4.17 1.83
C VAL A 369 3.68 2.97 1.00
N GLY A 370 2.40 2.60 1.08
CA GLY A 370 1.68 1.70 0.18
C GLY A 370 2.41 0.43 -0.26
N THR A 371 2.17 0.08 -1.52
CA THR A 371 2.87 -0.98 -2.26
C THR A 371 4.40 -0.88 -2.19
N ALA A 372 4.97 0.34 -2.06
CA ALA A 372 6.41 0.51 -1.92
C ALA A 372 6.94 -0.11 -0.62
N PHE A 373 6.22 0.07 0.50
CA PHE A 373 6.55 -0.60 1.76
C PHE A 373 6.33 -2.12 1.67
N ALA A 374 5.18 -2.55 1.14
CA ALA A 374 4.87 -3.98 1.01
C ALA A 374 5.96 -4.75 0.24
N ASN A 375 6.36 -4.23 -0.93
CA ASN A 375 7.42 -4.82 -1.75
C ASN A 375 8.77 -4.82 -1.03
N SER A 376 9.10 -3.73 -0.34
CA SER A 376 10.35 -3.60 0.40
C SER A 376 10.41 -4.61 1.56
N ALA A 377 9.37 -4.68 2.39
CA ALA A 377 9.35 -5.51 3.59
C ALA A 377 9.42 -7.00 3.27
N VAL A 378 8.79 -7.45 2.17
CA VAL A 378 8.80 -8.86 1.76
C VAL A 378 10.11 -9.26 1.10
N ALA A 379 10.66 -8.40 0.24
CA ALA A 379 11.79 -8.77 -0.59
C ALA A 379 13.15 -8.47 0.06
N ASP A 380 13.27 -7.38 0.82
CA ASP A 380 14.45 -7.06 1.61
C ASP A 380 14.11 -6.11 2.77
N PRO A 381 13.89 -6.63 4.00
CA PRO A 381 13.57 -5.80 5.17
C PRO A 381 14.58 -4.70 5.47
N ARG A 382 15.87 -4.86 5.09
CA ARG A 382 16.86 -3.79 5.26
C ARG A 382 16.55 -2.60 4.37
N PHE A 383 16.08 -2.86 3.14
CA PHE A 383 15.62 -1.81 2.25
C PHE A 383 14.36 -1.12 2.78
N ALA A 384 13.42 -1.86 3.39
CA ALA A 384 12.26 -1.26 4.04
C ALA A 384 12.67 -0.28 5.15
N ALA A 385 13.66 -0.66 5.98
CA ALA A 385 14.23 0.23 7.00
C ALA A 385 14.89 1.47 6.39
N ALA A 386 15.71 1.31 5.34
CA ALA A 386 16.32 2.43 4.63
C ALA A 386 15.29 3.38 4.00
N PHE A 387 14.23 2.83 3.43
CA PHE A 387 13.15 3.56 2.79
C PHE A 387 12.37 4.41 3.81
N VAL A 388 11.85 3.79 4.87
CA VAL A 388 11.12 4.52 5.91
C VAL A 388 12.04 5.53 6.61
N GLY A 389 13.29 5.16 6.91
CA GLY A 389 14.28 6.07 7.49
C GLY A 389 14.57 7.29 6.62
N THR A 390 14.66 7.10 5.30
CA THR A 390 14.86 8.20 4.34
C THR A 390 13.67 9.17 4.35
N LEU A 391 12.44 8.64 4.33
CA LEU A 391 11.23 9.47 4.35
C LEU A 391 11.09 10.24 5.67
N VAL A 392 11.25 9.56 6.81
CA VAL A 392 11.16 10.19 8.14
C VAL A 392 12.23 11.26 8.32
N ARG A 393 13.47 11.02 7.89
CA ARG A 393 14.56 12.01 7.98
C ARG A 393 14.28 13.25 7.14
N GLY A 394 13.76 13.08 5.93
CA GLY A 394 13.58 14.19 4.98
C GLY A 394 12.27 14.96 5.17
N LEU A 395 11.15 14.25 5.38
CA LEU A 395 9.81 14.83 5.49
C LEU A 395 9.39 15.10 6.94
N GLY A 396 9.99 14.40 7.91
CA GLY A 396 9.46 14.30 9.27
C GLY A 396 8.45 13.15 9.40
N ALA A 397 8.39 12.52 10.58
CA ALA A 397 7.45 11.43 10.85
C ALA A 397 5.99 11.86 10.70
N GLU A 398 5.70 13.15 10.83
CA GLU A 398 4.38 13.76 10.72
C GLU A 398 3.89 13.97 9.27
N HIS A 399 4.75 13.70 8.28
CA HIS A 399 4.46 13.81 6.85
C HIS A 399 4.56 12.48 6.10
N VAL A 400 4.64 11.36 6.83
CA VAL A 400 4.62 10.00 6.27
C VAL A 400 3.30 9.32 6.65
N LEU A 401 2.56 8.81 5.66
CA LEU A 401 1.25 8.21 5.83
C LEU A 401 1.31 6.70 5.61
N TRP A 402 0.54 5.98 6.41
CA TRP A 402 0.20 4.59 6.17
C TRP A 402 -0.87 4.48 5.08
N GLY A 403 -0.62 3.55 4.17
CA GLY A 403 -1.59 2.98 3.26
C GLY A 403 -1.03 1.66 2.76
N THR A 404 -1.88 0.78 2.25
CA THR A 404 -1.49 -0.62 2.02
C THR A 404 -1.59 -1.03 0.57
N ASP A 405 -2.55 -0.44 -0.16
CA ASP A 405 -2.94 -0.87 -1.50
C ASP A 405 -3.18 -2.39 -1.56
N SER A 406 -3.65 -2.99 -0.46
CA SER A 406 -3.40 -4.41 -0.20
C SER A 406 -4.34 -5.39 -0.88
N LEU A 407 -5.53 -4.98 -1.36
CA LEU A 407 -6.54 -5.94 -1.83
C LEU A 407 -6.01 -6.84 -2.96
N TRP A 408 -5.02 -6.35 -3.72
CA TRP A 408 -4.29 -7.11 -4.74
C TRP A 408 -3.49 -8.30 -4.18
N TYR A 409 -3.11 -8.23 -2.90
CA TYR A 409 -2.26 -9.17 -2.19
C TYR A 409 -2.98 -9.85 -1.00
N GLY A 410 -4.22 -9.45 -0.70
CA GLY A 410 -5.02 -9.92 0.44
C GLY A 410 -5.05 -8.96 1.63
N SER A 411 -5.34 -9.50 2.82
CA SER A 411 -5.42 -8.72 4.06
C SER A 411 -4.11 -7.96 4.32
N PRO A 412 -4.18 -6.67 4.73
CA PRO A 412 -3.01 -5.89 5.08
C PRO A 412 -2.40 -6.25 6.43
N GLN A 413 -2.95 -7.23 7.18
CA GLN A 413 -2.49 -7.51 8.55
C GLN A 413 -1.00 -7.84 8.65
N TRP A 414 -0.44 -8.56 7.66
CA TRP A 414 0.99 -8.85 7.64
C TRP A 414 1.84 -7.57 7.43
N GLN A 415 1.34 -6.59 6.65
CA GLN A 415 2.02 -5.31 6.44
C GLN A 415 2.00 -4.48 7.72
N ILE A 416 0.86 -4.46 8.41
CA ILE A 416 0.71 -3.79 9.72
C ILE A 416 1.70 -4.39 10.72
N GLU A 417 1.78 -5.72 10.81
CA GLU A 417 2.75 -6.38 11.68
C GLU A 417 4.21 -6.10 11.27
N ALA A 418 4.49 -6.05 9.97
CA ALA A 418 5.82 -5.71 9.47
C ALA A 418 6.25 -4.30 9.93
N LEU A 419 5.40 -3.28 9.75
CA LEU A 419 5.75 -1.91 10.19
C LEU A 419 5.78 -1.79 11.73
N ARG A 420 4.87 -2.46 12.45
CA ARG A 420 4.91 -2.51 13.93
C ARG A 420 6.27 -3.01 14.44
N ARG A 421 6.84 -3.99 13.75
CA ARG A 421 8.11 -4.63 14.14
C ARG A 421 9.34 -3.99 13.54
N LEU A 422 9.23 -3.32 12.39
CA LEU A 422 10.38 -2.75 11.68
C LEU A 422 11.18 -1.79 12.56
N GLU A 423 12.49 -1.97 12.61
CA GLU A 423 13.44 -1.04 13.20
C GLU A 423 14.57 -0.75 12.19
N ILE A 424 15.20 0.40 12.32
CA ILE A 424 16.38 0.76 11.53
C ILE A 424 17.61 0.20 12.24
N PRO A 425 18.40 -0.68 11.61
CA PRO A 425 19.62 -1.21 12.23
C PRO A 425 20.58 -0.10 12.68
N GLU A 426 21.22 -0.24 13.85
CA GLU A 426 22.03 0.82 14.45
C GLU A 426 23.18 1.30 13.54
N GLU A 427 23.76 0.41 12.75
CA GLU A 427 24.80 0.76 11.78
C GLU A 427 24.25 1.67 10.69
N MET A 428 23.02 1.42 10.24
CA MET A 428 22.33 2.24 9.25
C MET A 428 21.94 3.60 9.85
N GLN A 429 21.50 3.61 11.11
CA GLN A 429 21.25 4.86 11.87
C GLN A 429 22.49 5.74 11.90
N ARG A 430 23.64 5.20 12.32
CA ARG A 430 24.91 5.92 12.39
C ARG A 430 25.39 6.41 11.02
N LYS A 431 25.31 5.56 10.00
CA LYS A 431 25.81 5.84 8.65
C LYS A 431 24.98 6.91 7.92
N HIS A 432 23.67 6.89 8.07
CA HIS A 432 22.75 7.75 7.30
C HIS A 432 22.05 8.82 8.15
N GLY A 433 22.36 8.91 9.45
CA GLY A 433 21.77 9.89 10.36
C GLY A 433 20.27 9.66 10.56
N PHE A 434 19.83 8.39 10.59
CA PHE A 434 18.44 8.05 10.88
C PHE A 434 18.21 7.97 12.39
N ALA A 435 17.05 8.47 12.83
CA ALA A 435 16.53 8.19 14.16
C ALA A 435 15.88 6.79 14.19
N PRO A 436 15.85 6.11 15.35
CA PRO A 436 15.11 4.86 15.49
C PRO A 436 13.60 5.07 15.23
N LEU A 437 12.93 4.05 14.69
CA LEU A 437 11.48 4.03 14.52
C LEU A 437 10.76 3.75 15.84
N GLY A 438 11.40 3.00 16.75
CA GLY A 438 10.91 2.75 18.09
C GLY A 438 9.78 1.71 18.18
N PRO A 439 9.10 1.62 19.33
CA PRO A 439 8.10 0.59 19.58
C PRO A 439 6.85 0.75 18.69
N ALA A 440 6.10 -0.33 18.52
CA ALA A 440 4.93 -0.41 17.64
C ALA A 440 3.88 0.71 17.87
N ASP A 441 3.68 1.11 19.12
CA ASP A 441 2.78 2.17 19.59
C ASP A 441 3.51 3.50 19.90
N GLY A 442 4.81 3.58 19.60
CA GLY A 442 5.63 4.78 19.78
C GLY A 442 5.25 5.94 18.87
N ILE A 443 5.83 7.11 19.12
CA ILE A 443 5.46 8.39 18.48
C ILE A 443 5.52 8.29 16.94
N VAL A 444 6.61 7.72 16.39
CA VAL A 444 6.82 7.64 14.93
C VAL A 444 5.80 6.72 14.27
N LYS A 445 5.66 5.48 14.74
CA LYS A 445 4.75 4.50 14.15
C LYS A 445 3.29 4.88 14.35
N SER A 446 2.92 5.42 15.50
CA SER A 446 1.55 5.93 15.74
C SER A 446 1.21 7.14 14.86
N ALA A 447 2.18 8.02 14.56
CA ALA A 447 1.99 9.10 13.59
C ALA A 447 1.74 8.54 12.18
N ILE A 448 2.58 7.61 11.71
CA ILE A 448 2.47 6.99 10.39
C ILE A 448 1.15 6.23 10.24
N PHE A 449 0.84 5.34 11.20
CA PHE A 449 -0.32 4.46 11.14
C PHE A 449 -1.66 5.18 11.12
N GLY A 450 -1.79 6.31 11.82
CA GLY A 450 -3.10 6.93 11.94
C GLY A 450 -3.08 8.41 12.33
N GLY A 451 -2.10 8.87 13.10
CA GLY A 451 -2.07 10.25 13.58
C GLY A 451 -2.05 11.28 12.45
N ASN A 452 -1.25 11.03 11.41
CA ASN A 452 -1.09 11.95 10.30
C ASN A 452 -2.33 11.99 9.40
N ALA A 453 -2.87 10.82 9.04
CA ALA A 453 -4.11 10.73 8.28
C ALA A 453 -5.29 11.32 9.08
N ALA A 454 -5.34 11.09 10.40
CA ALA A 454 -6.37 11.67 11.24
C ALA A 454 -6.34 13.21 11.22
N ARG A 455 -5.16 13.82 11.23
CA ARG A 455 -4.98 15.27 11.07
C ARG A 455 -5.43 15.75 9.67
N LEU A 456 -5.06 15.03 8.61
CA LEU A 456 -5.43 15.40 7.23
C LEU A 456 -6.92 15.30 6.95
N TYR A 457 -7.61 14.31 7.53
CA TYR A 457 -9.01 14.00 7.24
C TYR A 457 -10.00 14.44 8.34
N GLY A 458 -9.51 15.19 9.33
CA GLY A 458 -10.33 15.70 10.43
C GLY A 458 -10.93 14.59 11.30
N LEU A 459 -10.20 13.50 11.52
CA LEU A 459 -10.63 12.40 12.38
C LEU A 459 -10.24 12.70 13.83
N HIS A 460 -11.23 12.85 14.70
CA HIS A 460 -10.99 13.02 16.13
C HIS A 460 -10.68 11.68 16.79
N VAL A 461 -9.39 11.32 16.89
CA VAL A 461 -8.89 10.00 17.32
C VAL A 461 -9.66 9.37 18.48
N LYS A 462 -9.89 10.11 19.59
CA LYS A 462 -10.61 9.57 20.76
C LYS A 462 -12.08 9.25 20.46
N ALA A 463 -12.76 10.13 19.72
CA ALA A 463 -14.15 9.90 19.32
C ALA A 463 -14.23 8.71 18.35
N VAL A 464 -13.34 8.71 17.35
CA VAL A 464 -13.25 7.63 16.35
C VAL A 464 -13.03 6.29 17.03
N LEU A 465 -12.03 6.14 17.91
CA LEU A 465 -11.78 4.87 18.60
C LEU A 465 -12.93 4.46 19.53
N GLY A 466 -13.61 5.41 20.18
CA GLY A 466 -14.77 5.14 21.02
C GLY A 466 -15.99 4.64 20.23
N GLU A 467 -16.25 5.25 19.08
CA GLU A 467 -17.32 4.83 18.15
C GLU A 467 -16.99 3.49 17.51
N ILE A 468 -15.82 3.39 16.86
CA ILE A 468 -15.35 2.20 16.13
C ILE A 468 -15.22 0.97 17.02
N GLY A 469 -14.83 1.14 18.29
CA GLY A 469 -14.66 0.02 19.21
C GLY A 469 -15.96 -0.75 19.50
N ASN A 470 -17.13 -0.13 19.28
CA ASN A 470 -18.43 -0.69 19.65
C ASN A 470 -19.41 -0.78 18.47
N ASP A 471 -18.92 -0.59 17.25
CA ASP A 471 -19.78 -0.49 16.07
C ASP A 471 -20.08 -1.86 15.44
N GLN A 472 -20.93 -1.87 14.41
CA GLN A 472 -21.38 -3.12 13.80
C GLN A 472 -20.24 -3.92 13.15
N VAL A 473 -19.23 -3.24 12.62
CA VAL A 473 -18.06 -3.88 12.02
C VAL A 473 -17.20 -4.55 13.10
N ALA A 474 -17.02 -3.89 14.25
CA ALA A 474 -16.35 -4.49 15.40
C ALA A 474 -17.13 -5.70 15.94
N ALA A 475 -18.47 -5.62 15.98
CA ALA A 475 -19.32 -6.75 16.38
C ALA A 475 -19.19 -7.95 15.42
N ILE A 476 -19.15 -7.71 14.10
CA ILE A 476 -18.91 -8.76 13.09
C ILE A 476 -17.53 -9.38 13.31
N LYS A 477 -16.49 -8.56 13.48
CA LYS A 477 -15.11 -9.05 13.70
C LYS A 477 -14.97 -9.90 14.97
N ALA A 478 -15.73 -9.59 16.03
CA ALA A 478 -15.69 -10.36 17.27
C ALA A 478 -16.42 -11.72 17.19
N GLN A 479 -17.31 -11.91 16.22
CA GLN A 479 -18.05 -13.16 16.01
C GLN A 479 -17.41 -14.08 14.96
N TYR A 480 -16.60 -13.50 14.07
CA TYR A 480 -15.77 -14.19 13.08
C TYR A 480 -14.58 -14.87 13.76
#